data_AF-A0A8T5SQL4-F1
#
_entry.id   AF-A0A8T5SQL4-F1
#
_cell.length_a   1.000
_cell.length_b   1.000
_cell.length_c   1.000
_cell.angle_alpha   90.00
_cell.angle_beta   90.00
_cell.angle_gamma   90.00
#
_symmetry.space_group_name_H-M   'P 1'
#
loop_
_entity.id
_entity.type
_entity.pdbx_description
1 polymer ?
#
loop_
_entity_poly.entity_id
_entity_poly.type
_entity_poly.pdbx_seq_one_letter_code
_entity_poly.pdbx_strand_id
1 'polypeptide(L)' 'IGILTDNGDLFCGDLFSNVKKPEPNSVVDDLDELNESIARVKDLQIEMIYPGHGQPFRMNEFE' A
#
# COMPACT_ATOMS: atom_id res chain seq x y z
N ILE A 1 -2.01 -11.04 1.07
CA ILE A 1 -2.34 -10.86 2.51
C ILE A 1 -1.55 -9.66 3.00
N GLY A 2 -2.20 -8.71 3.67
CA GLY A 2 -1.54 -7.59 4.34
C GLY A 2 -1.71 -7.67 5.86
N ILE A 3 -0.78 -7.10 6.61
CA ILE A 3 -0.80 -7.04 8.07
C ILE A 3 -0.71 -5.58 8.49
N LEU A 4 -1.71 -5.10 9.23
CA LEU A 4 -1.70 -3.79 9.88
C LEU A 4 -1.38 -3.97 11.36
N THR A 5 -0.34 -3.30 11.85
CA THR A 5 0.03 -3.30 13.27
C THR A 5 -0.76 -2.25 14.04
N ASP A 6 -0.73 -2.35 15.37
CA ASP A 6 -1.29 -1.35 16.30
C ASP A 6 -0.56 0.00 16.24
N ASN A 7 0.69 0.02 15.77
CA ASN A 7 1.48 1.25 15.56
C ASN A 7 1.19 1.93 14.21
N GLY A 8 0.28 1.40 13.39
CA GLY A 8 -0.04 1.99 12.07
C GLY A 8 0.92 1.58 10.97
N ASP A 9 1.70 0.51 11.15
CA ASP A 9 2.55 -0.05 10.10
C ASP A 9 1.75 -1.04 9.26
N LEU A 10 1.66 -0.80 7.95
CA LEU A 10 1.03 -1.71 7.00
C LEU A 10 2.09 -2.47 6.19
N PHE A 11 2.21 -3.77 6.43
CA PHE A 11 2.93 -4.69 5.56
C PHE A 11 1.96 -5.19 4.48
N CYS A 12 2.07 -4.66 3.26
CA CYS A 12 1.03 -4.85 2.24
C CYS A 12 1.39 -5.83 1.12
N GLY A 13 2.64 -6.31 1.07
CA GLY A 13 3.12 -7.12 -0.05
C GLY A 13 2.95 -6.35 -1.36
N ASP A 14 2.29 -6.96 -2.34
CA ASP A 14 2.18 -6.45 -3.71
C ASP A 14 1.01 -5.47 -3.94
N LEU A 15 0.39 -4.94 -2.89
CA LEU A 15 -0.66 -3.91 -3.06
C LEU A 15 -0.08 -2.59 -3.58
N PHE A 16 1.04 -2.17 -2.99
CA PHE A 16 1.79 -0.98 -3.37
C PHE A 16 3.21 -1.36 -3.79
N SER A 17 3.85 -0.46 -4.53
CA SER A 17 5.28 -0.53 -4.80
C SER A 17 5.91 0.85 -4.60
N ASN A 18 7.19 0.88 -4.28
CA ASN A 18 7.94 2.12 -4.16
C ASN A 18 9.37 1.97 -4.68
N VAL A 19 9.48 1.57 -5.95
CA VAL A 19 10.78 1.39 -6.63
C VAL A 19 11.31 2.73 -7.13
N LYS A 20 10.43 3.60 -7.62
CA LYS A 20 10.76 4.97 -8.07
C LYS A 20 10.04 6.03 -7.25
N LYS A 21 8.77 5.78 -6.96
CA LYS A 21 7.88 6.58 -6.13
C LYS A 21 6.79 5.66 -5.55
N PRO A 22 6.11 6.05 -4.47
CA PRO A 22 4.93 5.34 -4.00
C PRO A 22 3.86 5.29 -5.08
N GLU A 23 3.41 4.09 -5.44
CA GLU A 23 2.35 3.87 -6.42
C GLU A 23 1.64 2.53 -6.17
N PRO A 24 0.38 2.36 -6.63
CA PRO A 24 -0.22 1.03 -6.72
C PRO A 24 0.69 0.09 -7.50
N ASN A 25 0.70 -1.19 -7.17
CA ASN A 25 1.41 -2.13 -8.02
C ASN A 25 0.78 -2.19 -9.42
N SER A 26 1.62 -2.25 -10.44
CA SER A 26 1.19 -2.24 -11.85
C SER A 26 0.89 -3.64 -12.38
N VAL A 27 1.40 -4.69 -11.72
CA VAL A 27 1.10 -6.08 -12.07
C VAL A 27 -0.12 -6.51 -11.24
N VAL A 28 -1.29 -6.48 -11.87
CA VAL A 28 -2.56 -6.81 -11.21
C VAL A 28 -3.52 -7.48 -12.20
N ASP A 29 -4.31 -8.43 -11.69
CA ASP A 29 -5.29 -9.16 -12.50
C ASP A 29 -6.59 -8.36 -12.72
N ASP A 30 -7.04 -7.62 -11.68
CA ASP A 30 -8.25 -6.80 -11.70
C ASP A 30 -7.96 -5.39 -11.15
N LEU A 31 -8.09 -4.38 -12.03
CA LEU A 31 -7.83 -2.99 -11.68
C LEU A 31 -8.92 -2.38 -10.80
N ASP A 32 -10.18 -2.81 -10.94
CA ASP A 32 -11.28 -2.28 -10.16
C ASP A 32 -11.19 -2.80 -8.70
N GLU A 33 -10.87 -4.08 -8.53
CA GLU A 33 -10.64 -4.67 -7.20
C GLU A 33 -9.42 -4.05 -6.49
N LEU A 34 -8.36 -3.70 -7.23
CA LEU A 34 -7.21 -2.97 -6.70
C LEU A 34 -7.61 -1.60 -6.18
N ASN A 35 -8.37 -0.84 -6.98
CA ASN A 35 -8.82 0.49 -6.60
C ASN A 35 -9.73 0.45 -5.37
N GLU A 36 -10.64 -0.52 -5.28
CA GLU A 36 -11.45 -0.73 -4.08
C GLU A 36 -10.61 -1.08 -2.84
N SER A 37 -9.60 -1.93 -3.01
CA SER A 37 -8.70 -2.33 -1.93
C SER A 37 -7.89 -1.13 -1.42
N ILE A 38 -7.38 -0.30 -2.32
CA ILE A 38 -6.66 0.94 -1.97
C ILE A 38 -7.58 1.92 -1.26
N ALA A 39 -8.83 2.09 -1.71
CA ALA A 39 -9.79 2.96 -1.05
C ALA A 39 -10.05 2.50 0.39
N ARG A 40 -10.29 1.20 0.60
CA ARG A 40 -10.46 0.62 1.95
C ARG A 40 -9.24 0.84 2.83
N VAL A 41 -8.04 0.71 2.28
CA VAL A 41 -6.78 0.92 3.00
C VAL A 41 -6.56 2.39 3.35
N LYS A 42 -6.92 3.33 2.47
CA LYS A 42 -6.82 4.79 2.72
C LYS A 42 -7.65 5.25 3.93
N ASP A 43 -8.73 4.54 4.26
CA ASP A 43 -9.57 4.86 5.41
C ASP A 43 -9.05 4.30 6.75
N LEU A 44 -7.97 3.51 6.74
CA LEU A 44 -7.34 2.97 7.93
C LEU A 44 -6.33 3.96 8.54
N GLN A 45 -6.10 3.86 9.84
CA GLN A 45 -5.07 4.63 10.54
C GLN A 45 -3.67 4.04 10.22
N ILE A 46 -3.11 4.41 9.07
CA ILE A 46 -1.80 3.96 8.59
C ILE A 46 -0.83 5.13 8.58
N GLU A 47 0.34 4.92 9.18
CA GLU A 47 1.44 5.89 9.15
C GLU A 47 2.50 5.47 8.12
N MET A 48 2.90 4.20 8.13
CA MET A 48 3.96 3.65 7.29
C MET A 48 3.47 2.44 6.47
N ILE A 49 3.89 2.37 5.21
CA ILE A 49 3.65 1.26 4.31
C ILE A 49 4.97 0.55 4.00
N TYR A 50 4.94 -0.78 4.10
CA TYR A 50 6.00 -1.70 3.74
C TYR A 50 5.54 -2.54 2.52
N PRO A 51 5.92 -2.14 1.30
CA PRO A 51 5.60 -2.87 0.08
C PRO A 51 6.51 -4.09 -0.10
N GLY A 52 6.09 -5.05 -0.93
CA GLY A 52 6.90 -6.18 -1.37
C GLY A 52 8.08 -5.77 -2.25
N HIS A 53 7.96 -4.62 -2.92
CA HIS A 53 8.98 -4.08 -3.83
C HIS A 53 9.25 -2.60 -3.58
N GLY A 54 10.53 -2.27 -3.44
CA GLY A 54 10.99 -0.90 -3.22
C GLY A 54 11.23 -0.57 -1.74
N GLN A 55 11.19 0.72 -1.41
CA GLN A 55 11.45 1.21 -0.05
C GLN A 55 10.13 1.44 0.73
N PRO A 56 10.12 1.26 2.07
CA PRO A 56 9.00 1.73 2.87
C PRO A 56 8.75 3.24 2.68
N PHE A 57 7.50 3.65 2.82
CA PHE A 57 7.08 5.05 2.66
C PHE A 57 5.93 5.39 3.60
N ARG A 58 5.75 6.68 3.90
CA ARG A 58 4.61 7.15 4.69
C ARG A 58 3.35 7.19 3.86
N MET A 59 2.21 6.91 4.48
CA MET A 59 0.91 6.97 3.79
C MET A 59 0.64 8.32 3.12
N ASN A 60 1.15 9.42 3.70
CA ASN A 60 1.00 10.76 3.16
C ASN A 60 1.93 11.10 1.97
N GLU A 61 2.89 10.23 1.64
CA GLU A 61 3.70 10.33 0.42
C GLU A 61 2.99 9.70 -0.78
N PHE A 62 1.87 9.00 -0.54
CA PHE A 62 1.01 8.41 -1.55
C PHE A 62 -0.20 9.32 -1.84
N GLU A 63 -0.04 10.18 -2.86
CA GLU A 63 -1.11 11.06 -3.37
C GLU A 63 -2.05 10.29 -4.33
#